data_AF-A0AAC9BS82-F1
#
_entry.id   AF-A0AAC9BS82-F1
#
_cell.length_a   1.000
_cell.length_b   1.000
_cell.length_c   1.000
_cell.angle_alpha   90.00
_cell.angle_beta   90.00
_cell.angle_gamma   90.00
#
_symmetry.space_group_name_H-M   'P 1'
#
loop_
_entity.id
_entity.type
_entity.pdbx_description
1 polymer ?
#
loop_
_entity_poly.entity_id
_entity_poly.type
_entity_poly.pdbx_seq_one_letter_code
_entity_poly.pdbx_strand_id
1 'polypeptide(L)'
;MALSKGDLIKLISADQAKIVLTDWINSREAAPGDIALVEEVHIGEDGQIVRLLCEYRPGFLEWRTVFYEAGLKYEFLPPPR
;
A
#
# COMPACT_ATOMS: atom_id res chain seq x y z
N MET A 1 -12.90 8.44 -1.37
CA MET A 1 -12.80 7.46 -2.47
C MET A 1 -12.06 6.26 -1.90
N ALA A 2 -12.64 5.07 -2.03
CA ALA A 2 -12.01 3.84 -1.57
C ALA A 2 -10.93 3.40 -2.56
N LEU A 3 -9.85 2.80 -2.07
CA LEU A 3 -8.80 2.25 -2.93
C LEU A 3 -9.35 1.12 -3.81
N SER A 4 -8.91 1.10 -5.05
CA SER A 4 -9.20 0.07 -6.04
C SER A 4 -7.91 -0.54 -6.57
N LYS A 5 -7.99 -1.79 -7.03
CA LYS A 5 -6.84 -2.45 -7.66
C LYS A 5 -6.36 -1.64 -8.86
N GLY A 6 -5.04 -1.42 -8.93
CA GLY A 6 -4.39 -0.63 -9.98
C GLY A 6 -4.23 0.85 -9.65
N ASP A 7 -4.82 1.34 -8.55
CA ASP A 7 -4.59 2.71 -8.11
C ASP A 7 -3.13 2.89 -7.69
N LEU A 8 -2.56 4.03 -8.08
CA LEU A 8 -1.25 4.46 -7.63
C LEU A 8 -1.42 5.52 -6.57
N ILE A 9 -0.78 5.34 -5.42
CA ILE A 9 -0.88 6.27 -4.30
C ILE A 9 0.48 6.69 -3.78
N LYS A 10 0.54 7.89 -3.20
CA LYS A 10 1.65 8.34 -2.38
C LYS A 10 1.25 8.26 -0.92
N LEU A 11 2.00 7.53 -0.11
CA LEU A 11 1.77 7.44 1.33
C LEU A 11 2.12 8.78 2.00
N ILE A 12 1.17 9.33 2.75
CA ILE A 12 1.42 10.42 3.70
C ILE A 12 1.84 9.83 5.05
N SER A 13 1.18 8.76 5.48
CA SER A 13 1.53 8.01 6.68
C SER A 13 0.90 6.62 6.67
N ALA A 14 1.55 5.65 7.30
CA ALA A 14 1.01 4.33 7.56
C ALA A 14 1.14 4.01 9.05
N ASP A 15 0.04 3.65 9.70
CA ASP A 15 0.04 3.16 11.08
C ASP A 15 0.55 1.71 11.11
N GLN A 16 1.77 1.52 11.62
CA GLN A 16 2.41 0.21 11.69
C GLN A 16 1.65 -0.76 12.61
N ALA A 17 0.87 -0.26 13.59
CA ALA A 17 0.03 -1.10 14.45
C ALA A 17 -1.21 -1.66 13.72
N LYS A 18 -1.49 -1.17 12.50
CA LYS A 18 -2.60 -1.60 11.63
C LYS A 18 -2.15 -2.41 10.43
N ILE A 19 -0.90 -2.88 10.45
CA ILE A 19 -0.40 -3.85 9.48
C ILE A 19 -1.04 -5.21 9.77
N VAL A 20 -1.57 -5.82 8.72
CA VAL A 20 -2.16 -7.17 8.76
C VAL A 20 -1.07 -8.20 8.51
N LEU A 21 -0.31 -8.02 7.44
CA LEU A 21 0.75 -8.92 7.00
C LEU A 21 1.85 -8.15 6.28
N THR A 22 3.10 -8.49 6.57
CA THR A 22 4.29 -7.99 5.87
C THR A 22 5.00 -9.16 5.22
N ASP A 23 5.39 -9.02 3.96
CA ASP A 23 6.20 -10.05 3.31
C ASP A 23 7.62 -10.08 3.87
N TRP A 24 8.14 -11.30 4.07
CA TRP A 24 9.48 -11.55 4.63
C TRP A 24 10.64 -11.10 3.72
N ILE A 25 10.37 -10.84 2.44
CA ILE A 25 11.37 -10.40 1.45
C ILE A 25 11.50 -8.87 1.37
N ASN A 26 10.74 -8.12 2.19
CA ASN A 26 10.79 -6.67 2.17
C ASN A 26 12.18 -6.17 2.57
N SER A 27 12.72 -5.23 1.80
CA SER A 27 14.03 -4.62 2.08
C SER A 27 13.94 -3.59 3.21
N ARG A 28 12.76 -3.00 3.40
CA ARG A 28 12.44 -2.05 4.48
C ARG A 28 10.94 -2.00 4.76
N GLU A 29 10.54 -1.24 5.77
CA GLU A 29 9.14 -0.94 6.06
C GLU A 29 8.60 0.20 5.18
N ALA A 30 7.27 0.28 5.09
CA ALA A 30 6.58 1.38 4.41
C ALA A 30 6.76 2.69 5.17
N ALA A 31 7.08 3.76 4.45
CA ALA A 31 7.41 5.06 4.99
C ALA A 31 6.63 6.20 4.30
N PRO A 32 6.44 7.35 4.97
CA PRO A 32 5.93 8.56 4.33
C PRO A 32 6.73 8.95 3.09
N GLY A 33 6.03 9.31 2.02
CA GLY A 33 6.59 9.68 0.73
C GLY A 33 6.68 8.53 -0.27
N ASP A 34 6.54 7.28 0.17
CA ASP A 34 6.56 6.11 -0.70
C ASP A 34 5.42 6.15 -1.71
N ILE A 35 5.72 5.74 -2.93
CA ILE A 35 4.73 5.53 -3.97
C ILE A 35 4.45 4.03 -4.05
N ALA A 36 3.19 3.66 -3.90
CA ALA A 36 2.76 2.28 -3.89
C ALA A 36 1.59 2.05 -4.85
N LEU A 37 1.62 0.91 -5.53
CA LEU A 37 0.52 0.38 -6.30
C LEU A 37 -0.40 -0.43 -5.39
N VAL A 38 -1.71 -0.25 -5.55
CA VAL A 38 -2.71 -1.14 -4.96
C VAL A 38 -2.76 -2.43 -5.77
N GLU A 39 -2.09 -3.49 -5.29
CA GLU A 39 -2.03 -4.79 -5.95
C GLU A 39 -3.37 -5.54 -5.81
N GLU A 40 -3.94 -5.50 -4.60
CA GLU A 40 -5.18 -6.20 -4.25
C GLU A 40 -5.98 -5.40 -3.22
N VAL A 41 -7.30 -5.54 -3.29
CA VAL A 41 -8.26 -4.98 -2.33
C VAL A 41 -9.19 -6.10 -1.89
N HIS A 42 -9.41 -6.21 -0.59
CA HIS A 42 -10.38 -7.13 -0.02
C HIS A 42 -11.27 -6.40 0.98
N ILE A 43 -12.58 -6.65 0.91
CA ILE A 43 -13.58 -6.02 1.78
C ILE A 43 -14.13 -7.13 2.68
N GLY A 44 -13.84 -7.02 3.98
CA GLY A 44 -14.34 -7.92 5.02
C GLY A 44 -15.26 -7.21 6.00
N GLU A 45 -15.74 -7.95 7.01
CA GLU A 45 -16.62 -7.41 8.06
C GLU A 45 -15.92 -6.32 8.90
N ASP A 46 -14.60 -6.43 9.10
CA ASP A 46 -13.78 -5.47 9.85
C ASP A 46 -13.33 -4.25 9.00
N GLY A 47 -13.79 -4.17 7.74
CA GLY A 47 -13.49 -3.08 6.81
C GLY A 47 -12.64 -3.51 5.63
N GLN A 48 -12.06 -2.51 4.95
CA GLN A 48 -11.25 -2.71 3.75
C GLN A 48 -9.78 -2.94 4.12
N ILE A 49 -9.22 -4.04 3.61
CA ILE A 49 -7.78 -4.29 3.62
C ILE A 49 -7.23 -4.17 2.20
N VAL A 50 -6.03 -3.61 2.10
CA VAL A 50 -5.37 -3.34 0.82
C VAL A 50 -3.96 -3.90 0.87
N ARG A 51 -3.56 -4.59 -0.20
CA ARG A 51 -2.15 -4.96 -0.39
C ARG A 51 -1.50 -3.90 -1.25
N LEU A 52 -0.50 -3.26 -0.67
CA LEU A 52 0.30 -2.23 -1.31
C LEU A 52 1.66 -2.80 -1.72
N LEU A 53 2.10 -2.41 -2.91
CA LEU A 53 3.37 -2.80 -3.50
C LEU A 53 4.17 -1.54 -3.83
N CYS A 54 5.32 -1.36 -3.17
CA CYS A 54 6.26 -0.30 -3.48
C CYS A 54 7.47 -0.88 -4.21
N GLU A 55 7.67 -0.39 -5.43
CA GLU A 55 8.84 -0.71 -6.25
C GLU A 55 9.54 0.60 -6.62
N TYR A 56 10.84 0.68 -6.38
CA TYR A 56 11.64 1.82 -6.85
C TYR A 56 11.84 1.78 -8.37
N ARG A 57 11.87 0.57 -8.94
CA ARG A 57 11.89 0.29 -10.38
C ARG A 57 11.05 -0.96 -10.63
N PRO A 58 10.39 -1.09 -11.80
CA PRO A 58 9.63 -2.30 -12.13
C PRO A 58 10.43 -3.57 -11.84
N GLY A 59 9.91 -4.43 -10.96
CA GLY A 59 10.53 -5.69 -10.55
C GLY A 59 11.59 -5.58 -9.44
N PHE A 60 11.84 -4.39 -8.88
CA PHE A 60 12.68 -4.18 -7.71
C PHE A 60 11.80 -3.84 -6.51
N LEU A 61 11.39 -4.89 -5.81
CA LEU A 61 10.56 -4.80 -4.61
C LEU A 61 11.32 -4.10 -3.49
N GLU A 62 10.80 -2.96 -3.03
CA GLU A 62 11.23 -2.40 -1.74
C GLU A 62 10.41 -3.01 -0.61
N TRP A 63 9.09 -2.99 -0.76
CA TRP A 63 8.20 -3.65 0.20
C TRP A 63 6.85 -3.99 -0.41
N ARG A 64 6.25 -5.05 0.13
CA ARG A 64 4.88 -5.46 -0.10
C ARG A 64 4.22 -5.75 1.23
N THR A 65 3.14 -5.04 1.54
CA THR A 65 2.51 -5.10 2.86
C THR A 65 1.00 -4.96 2.72
N VAL A 66 0.27 -5.70 3.55
CA VAL A 66 -1.19 -5.64 3.68
C VAL A 66 -1.55 -4.75 4.86
N PHE A 67 -2.35 -3.73 4.61
CA PHE A 67 -2.82 -2.76 5.60
C PHE A 67 -4.34 -2.79 5.69
N TYR A 68 -4.88 -2.47 6.88
CA TYR A 68 -6.22 -1.90 6.93
C TYR A 68 -6.20 -0.49 6.32
N GLU A 69 -7.12 -0.20 5.39
CA GLU A 69 -7.19 1.12 4.74
C GLU A 69 -7.37 2.25 5.78
N ALA A 70 -8.10 1.99 6.86
CA ALA A 70 -8.28 2.93 7.96
C ALA A 70 -6.97 3.34 8.68
N GLY A 71 -5.90 2.54 8.55
CA GLY A 71 -4.56 2.84 9.07
C GLY A 71 -3.69 3.65 8.11
N LEU A 72 -4.20 4.00 6.93
CA LEU A 72 -3.44 4.70 5.90
C LEU A 72 -3.91 6.14 5.71
N LYS A 73 -2.97 7.03 5.44
CA LYS A 73 -3.23 8.33 4.80
C LYS A 73 -2.42 8.43 3.53
N TYR A 74 -3.05 8.84 2.45
CA TYR A 74 -2.44 8.83 1.12
C TYR A 74 -3.07 9.84 0.18
N GLU A 75 -2.36 10.11 -0.91
CA GLU A 75 -2.81 10.91 -2.05
C GLU A 75 -2.88 10.01 -3.29
N PHE A 76 -3.92 10.15 -4.10
CA PHE A 76 -3.99 9.47 -5.40
C PHE A 76 -3.04 10.13 -6.39
N LEU A 77 -2.30 9.31 -7.12
CA LEU A 77 -1.46 9.74 -8.22
C LEU A 77 -2.14 9.43 -9.56
N PRO A 78 -1.90 10.25 -10.59
CA PRO A 78 -2.36 9.91 -11.93
C PRO A 78 -1.70 8.60 -12.39
N PRO A 79 -2.41 7.76 -13.17
CA PRO A 79 -1.80 6.56 -13.74
C PRO A 79 -0.59 6.95 -14.60
N PRO A 80 0.47 6.12 -14.62
CA PRO A 80 1.60 6.35 -15.53
C PRO A 80 1.08 6.36 -16.97
N ARG A 81 1.47 7.40 -17.73
CA ARG A 81 1.10 7.58 -19.15
C ARG A 81 1.90 6.67 -20.06
#